data_AF-A0A959PTW5-F1
#
_entry.id   AF-A0A959PTW5-F1
#
_cell.length_a   1.000
_cell.length_b   1.000
_cell.length_c   1.000
_cell.angle_alpha   90.00
_cell.angle_beta   90.00
_cell.angle_gamma   90.00
#
_symmetry.space_group_name_H-M   'P 1'
#
loop_
_entity.id
_entity.type
_entity.pdbx_description
1 polymer ?
#
loop_
_entity_poly.entity_id
_entity_poly.type
_entity_poly.pdbx_seq_one_letter_code
_entity_poly.pdbx_strand_id
1 'polypeptide(L)'
;MGELIFSLWVLCNILLLIHIVHEFILMGHAVSRRTKVKPVSNPSRLPYVTIQLPLFNEKYVVERLLEAVSKMDYPQDLLEVQILDDSNDETSEIITSFLQKSGFDSFDFKHIQRKDRVGFKAGALEYGMKSTTGEFIAIFDADFVPDPQFLMQTLGHFEDQNVACVQTRWTHINQDFSILTRAQKIML
;
A
#
# COMPACT_ATOMS: atom_id res chain seq x y z
N MET A 1 26.81 32.42 -34.93
CA MET A 1 25.66 32.34 -33.99
C MET A 1 24.59 31.37 -34.48
N GLY A 2 24.15 31.43 -35.76
CA GLY A 2 23.14 30.51 -36.31
C GLY A 2 23.51 29.03 -36.30
N GLU A 3 24.75 28.66 -36.63
CA GLU A 3 25.20 27.25 -36.63
C GLU A 3 25.19 26.62 -35.23
N LEU A 4 25.54 27.39 -34.21
CA LEU A 4 25.49 26.94 -32.81
C LEU A 4 24.05 26.71 -32.36
N ILE A 5 23.14 27.63 -32.69
CA ILE A 5 21.70 27.51 -32.38
C ILE A 5 21.12 26.27 -33.08
N PHE A 6 21.44 26.06 -34.36
CA PHE A 6 20.99 24.89 -35.11
C PHE A 6 21.52 23.58 -34.51
N SER A 7 22.81 23.54 -34.16
CA SER A 7 23.42 22.35 -33.55
C SER A 7 22.80 22.01 -32.20
N LEU A 8 22.52 23.02 -31.36
CA LEU A 8 21.81 22.85 -30.09
C LEU A 8 20.38 22.36 -30.30
N TRP A 9 19.66 22.91 -31.28
CA TRP A 9 18.31 22.48 -31.62
C TRP A 9 18.28 21.00 -32.06
N VAL A 10 19.21 20.59 -32.92
CA VAL A 10 19.34 19.18 -33.34
C VAL A 10 19.63 18.28 -32.14
N LEU A 11 20.58 18.66 -31.29
CA LEU A 11 20.94 17.90 -30.09
C LEU A 11 19.73 17.72 -29.15
N CYS A 12 18.97 18.79 -28.89
CA CYS A 12 17.76 18.72 -28.07
C CYS A 12 16.73 17.74 -28.65
N ASN A 13 16.49 17.76 -29.97
CA ASN A 13 15.56 16.84 -30.61
C ASN A 13 16.02 15.38 -30.55
N ILE A 14 17.33 15.13 -30.66
CA ILE A 14 17.91 13.79 -30.49
C ILE A 14 17.69 13.30 -29.05
N LEU A 15 17.94 14.14 -28.04
CA LEU A 15 17.72 13.78 -26.64
C LEU A 15 16.24 13.49 -26.34
N LEU A 16 15.33 14.31 -26.89
CA LEU A 16 13.88 14.08 -26.79
C LEU A 16 13.48 12.77 -27.46
N LEU A 17 14.02 12.46 -28.64
CA LEU A 17 13.75 11.20 -29.33
C LEU A 17 14.22 10.01 -28.50
N ILE A 18 15.44 10.06 -27.93
CA ILE A 18 15.97 9.00 -27.07
C ILE A 18 15.05 8.79 -25.86
N HIS A 19 14.61 9.87 -25.21
CA HIS A 19 13.68 9.80 -24.09
C HIS A 19 12.35 9.14 -24.49
N ILE A 20 11.77 9.54 -25.62
CA ILE A 20 10.52 8.96 -26.13
C ILE A 20 10.69 7.47 -26.45
N VAL A 21 11.77 7.07 -27.12
CA VAL A 21 12.04 5.65 -27.41
C VAL A 21 12.20 4.85 -26.12
N HIS A 22 12.91 5.40 -25.13
CA HIS A 22 13.06 4.76 -23.82
C HIS A 22 11.72 4.56 -23.12
N GLU A 23 10.84 5.57 -23.10
CA GLU A 23 9.48 5.45 -22.56
C GLU A 23 8.66 4.37 -23.28
N PHE A 24 8.72 4.29 -24.62
CA PHE A 24 8.03 3.24 -25.38
C PHE A 24 8.57 1.83 -25.06
N ILE A 25 9.88 1.68 -24.84
CA ILE A 25 10.48 0.40 -24.41
C ILE A 25 9.99 0.03 -23.01
N LEU A 26 10.00 0.97 -22.06
CA LEU A 26 9.49 0.74 -20.70
C LEU A 26 8.00 0.40 -20.71
N MET A 27 7.20 1.10 -21.51
CA MET A 27 5.78 0.80 -21.69
C MET A 27 5.58 -0.60 -22.28
N GLY A 28 6.38 -0.98 -23.30
CA GLY A 28 6.37 -2.34 -23.85
C GLY A 28 6.69 -3.41 -22.80
N HIS A 29 7.66 -3.15 -21.92
CA HIS A 29 7.95 -4.03 -20.79
C HIS A 29 6.82 -4.08 -19.76
N ALA A 30 6.22 -2.94 -19.42
CA ALA A 30 5.13 -2.85 -18.45
C ALA A 30 3.88 -3.60 -18.95
N VAL A 31 3.54 -3.48 -20.23
CA VAL A 31 2.39 -4.17 -20.83
C VAL A 31 2.65 -5.66 -21.05
N SER A 32 3.89 -6.07 -21.33
CA SER A 32 4.25 -7.48 -21.55
C SER A 32 4.47 -8.28 -20.26
N ARG A 33 4.83 -7.62 -19.14
CA ARG A 33 4.98 -8.28 -17.84
C ARG A 33 3.61 -8.52 -17.21
N ARG A 34 3.18 -9.78 -17.18
CA ARG A 34 2.12 -10.20 -16.27
C ARG A 34 2.66 -10.20 -14.85
N THR A 35 1.96 -9.55 -13.92
CA THR A 35 2.19 -9.74 -12.48
C THR A 35 2.01 -11.22 -12.16
N LYS A 36 3.09 -11.86 -11.71
CA LYS A 36 3.02 -13.25 -11.24
C LYS A 36 2.47 -13.22 -9.83
N VAL A 37 1.18 -13.51 -9.69
CA VAL A 37 0.60 -13.83 -8.40
C VAL A 37 1.13 -15.19 -7.97
N LYS A 38 1.73 -15.28 -6.79
CA LYS A 38 2.12 -16.55 -6.18
C LYS A 38 1.28 -16.76 -4.92
N PRO A 39 0.12 -17.43 -5.05
CA PRO A 39 -0.73 -17.68 -3.90
C PRO A 39 -0.03 -18.60 -2.90
N VAL A 40 -0.46 -18.58 -1.65
CA VAL A 40 0.07 -19.48 -0.61
C VAL A 40 -0.09 -20.95 -1.04
N SER A 41 0.99 -21.73 -0.99
CA SER A 41 0.98 -23.12 -1.46
C SER A 41 0.21 -24.08 -0.54
N ASN A 42 0.16 -23.79 0.76
CA ASN A 42 -0.53 -24.61 1.75
C ASN A 42 -1.50 -23.77 2.61
N PRO A 43 -2.79 -23.71 2.24
CA PRO A 43 -3.81 -22.97 2.99
C PRO A 43 -4.03 -23.47 4.43
N SER A 44 -3.55 -24.66 4.79
CA SER A 44 -3.69 -25.21 6.15
C SER A 44 -2.57 -24.77 7.10
N ARG A 45 -1.56 -24.04 6.62
CA ARG A 45 -0.44 -23.52 7.43
C ARG A 45 -0.17 -22.06 7.06
N LEU A 46 -1.11 -21.20 7.45
CA LEU A 46 -0.98 -19.76 7.26
C LEU A 46 -0.15 -19.15 8.40
N PRO A 47 0.79 -18.23 8.11
CA PRO A 47 1.57 -17.55 9.14
C PRO A 47 0.70 -16.55 9.92
N TYR A 48 1.12 -16.17 11.11
CA TYR A 48 0.48 -15.04 11.79
C TYR A 48 0.93 -13.73 11.14
N VAL A 49 0.00 -12.81 10.84
CA VAL A 49 0.29 -11.55 10.15
C VAL A 49 -0.18 -10.37 10.98
N THR A 50 0.65 -9.33 11.05
CA THR A 50 0.26 -8.03 11.59
C THR A 50 0.04 -7.04 10.46
N ILE A 51 -1.13 -6.43 10.39
CA ILE A 51 -1.40 -5.28 9.52
C ILE A 51 -1.11 -4.00 10.31
N GLN A 52 -0.26 -3.12 9.78
CA GLN A 52 -0.01 -1.79 10.35
C GLN A 52 -0.65 -0.70 9.50
N LEU A 53 -1.45 0.14 10.15
CA LEU A 53 -2.16 1.27 9.57
C LEU A 53 -1.65 2.57 10.22
N PRO A 54 -0.60 3.21 9.66
CA PRO A 54 -0.15 4.53 10.13
C PRO A 54 -1.12 5.64 9.70
N LEU A 55 -1.69 6.34 10.67
CA LEU A 55 -2.73 7.36 10.47
C LEU A 55 -2.34 8.71 11.08
N PHE A 56 -2.68 9.80 10.37
CA PHE A 56 -2.55 11.17 10.87
C PHE A 56 -3.55 12.10 10.18
N ASN A 57 -4.65 12.42 10.87
CA ASN A 57 -5.70 13.34 10.41
C ASN A 57 -6.41 12.87 9.12
N GLU A 58 -6.95 11.66 9.15
CA GLU A 58 -7.48 10.92 8.00
C GLU A 58 -8.98 10.59 8.13
N LYS A 59 -9.72 11.50 8.79
CA LYS A 59 -11.15 11.32 9.12
C LYS A 59 -12.08 10.98 7.95
N TYR A 60 -11.69 11.33 6.72
CA TYR A 60 -12.50 11.08 5.51
C TYR A 60 -12.31 9.69 4.91
N VAL A 61 -11.22 8.99 5.26
CA VAL A 61 -10.84 7.71 4.63
C VAL A 61 -10.69 6.57 5.63
N VAL A 62 -10.49 6.87 6.92
CA VAL A 62 -10.22 5.88 7.97
C VAL A 62 -11.30 4.81 8.09
N GLU A 63 -12.59 5.16 8.05
CA GLU A 63 -13.65 4.15 8.13
C GLU A 63 -13.58 3.17 6.95
N ARG A 64 -13.38 3.69 5.73
CA ARG A 64 -13.27 2.88 4.52
C ARG A 64 -12.07 1.92 4.59
N LEU A 65 -10.95 2.37 5.14
CA LEU A 65 -9.77 1.53 5.36
C LEU A 65 -10.07 0.39 6.34
N LEU A 66 -10.66 0.70 7.50
CA LEU A 66 -10.97 -0.30 8.52
C LEU A 66 -12.01 -1.32 8.02
N GLU A 67 -13.00 -0.87 7.24
CA GLU A 67 -13.94 -1.77 6.55
C GLU A 67 -13.26 -2.66 5.51
N ALA A 68 -12.26 -2.16 4.79
CA ALA A 68 -11.53 -2.96 3.82
C ALA A 68 -10.66 -4.03 4.49
N VAL A 69 -9.95 -3.64 5.55
CA VAL A 69 -9.10 -4.56 6.34
C VAL A 69 -9.93 -5.63 7.04
N SER A 70 -11.11 -5.30 7.57
CA SER A 70 -12.00 -6.29 8.17
C SER A 70 -12.61 -7.30 7.17
N LYS A 71 -12.57 -6.99 5.87
CA LYS A 71 -13.01 -7.89 4.79
C LYS A 71 -11.88 -8.76 4.25
N MET A 72 -10.68 -8.71 4.83
CA MET A 72 -9.55 -9.54 4.40
C MET A 72 -9.92 -11.03 4.47
N ASP A 73 -9.65 -11.77 3.40
CA ASP A 73 -9.87 -13.21 3.28
C ASP A 73 -8.71 -13.94 3.97
N TYR A 74 -8.67 -13.85 5.30
CA TYR A 74 -7.65 -14.43 6.16
C TYR A 74 -8.26 -14.84 7.52
N PRO A 75 -7.80 -15.95 8.14
CA PRO A 75 -8.29 -16.35 9.46
C PRO A 75 -8.04 -15.27 10.51
N GLN A 76 -9.09 -14.86 11.23
CA GLN A 76 -9.04 -13.78 12.22
C GLN A 76 -8.11 -14.10 13.40
N ASP A 77 -8.01 -15.37 13.77
CA ASP A 77 -7.12 -15.88 14.81
C ASP A 77 -5.63 -15.83 14.43
N LEU A 78 -5.32 -15.59 13.15
CA LEU A 78 -3.97 -15.43 12.61
C LEU A 78 -3.68 -13.99 12.17
N LEU A 79 -4.56 -13.04 12.51
CA LEU A 79 -4.47 -11.65 12.07
C LEU A 79 -4.52 -10.67 13.24
N GLU A 80 -3.50 -9.85 13.36
CA GLU A 80 -3.48 -8.66 14.22
C GLU A 80 -3.60 -7.41 13.34
N VAL A 81 -4.36 -6.40 13.78
CA VAL A 81 -4.42 -5.10 13.11
C VAL A 81 -4.02 -3.99 14.08
N GLN A 82 -2.85 -3.40 13.85
CA GLN A 82 -2.36 -2.24 14.58
C GLN A 82 -2.77 -0.94 13.87
N ILE A 83 -3.60 -0.16 14.54
CA ILE A 83 -3.99 1.19 14.12
C ILE A 83 -3.06 2.18 14.84
N LEU A 84 -2.06 2.68 14.12
CA LEU A 84 -1.02 3.55 14.65
C LEU A 84 -1.46 5.00 14.43
N ASP A 85 -2.16 5.55 15.43
CA ASP A 85 -2.85 6.83 15.32
C ASP A 85 -2.10 7.95 16.05
N ASP A 86 -1.54 8.88 15.27
CA ASP A 86 -0.91 10.11 15.77
C ASP A 86 -1.83 11.34 15.59
N SER A 87 -3.11 11.14 15.27
CA SER A 87 -4.01 12.23 14.88
C SER A 87 -4.32 13.17 16.04
N ASN A 88 -4.64 14.42 15.69
CA ASN A 88 -5.08 15.45 16.63
C ASN A 88 -6.42 16.09 16.21
N ASP A 89 -7.13 15.44 15.30
CA ASP A 89 -8.47 15.78 14.83
C ASP A 89 -9.47 14.67 15.22
N GLU A 90 -10.64 14.66 14.59
CA GLU A 90 -11.73 13.72 14.87
C GLU A 90 -11.42 12.26 14.46
N THR A 91 -10.27 11.98 13.82
CA THR A 91 -9.88 10.64 13.34
C THR A 91 -9.89 9.62 14.48
N SER A 92 -9.34 9.95 15.64
CA SER A 92 -9.25 9.04 16.80
C SER A 92 -10.64 8.66 17.35
N GLU A 93 -11.58 9.62 17.35
CA GLU A 93 -12.95 9.38 17.79
C GLU A 93 -13.70 8.47 16.80
N ILE A 94 -13.47 8.66 15.50
CA ILE A 94 -14.04 7.83 14.45
C ILE A 94 -13.52 6.39 14.55
N ILE A 95 -12.21 6.21 14.78
CA ILE A 95 -11.61 4.88 15.01
C ILE A 95 -12.25 4.21 16.22
N THR A 96 -12.30 4.91 17.35
CA THR A 96 -12.89 4.37 18.59
C THR A 96 -14.35 3.97 18.36
N SER A 97 -15.12 4.82 17.70
CA SER A 97 -16.53 4.56 17.38
C SER A 97 -16.69 3.37 16.44
N PHE A 98 -15.79 3.22 15.46
CA PHE A 98 -15.78 2.08 14.54
C PHE A 98 -15.53 0.76 15.28
N LEU A 99 -14.54 0.73 16.16
CA LEU A 99 -14.18 -0.48 16.93
C LEU A 99 -15.28 -0.91 17.91
N GLN A 100 -16.17 -0.01 18.30
CA GLN A 100 -17.34 -0.31 19.14
C GLN A 100 -18.57 -0.79 18.35
N LYS A 101 -18.56 -0.73 17.01
CA LYS A 101 -19.67 -1.23 16.18
C LYS A 101 -19.77 -2.75 16.34
N SER A 102 -20.99 -3.28 16.43
CA SER A 102 -21.22 -4.72 16.56
C SER A 102 -20.67 -5.49 15.36
N GLY A 103 -19.98 -6.61 15.63
CA GLY A 103 -19.39 -7.46 14.59
C GLY A 103 -17.88 -7.28 14.40
N PHE A 104 -17.25 -6.33 15.09
CA PHE A 104 -15.78 -6.20 15.12
C PHE A 104 -15.13 -6.76 16.39
N ASP A 105 -15.94 -7.26 17.35
CA ASP A 105 -15.46 -7.78 18.64
C ASP A 105 -14.52 -8.99 18.52
N SER A 106 -14.59 -9.74 17.41
CA SER A 106 -13.75 -10.91 17.16
C SER A 106 -12.40 -10.59 16.49
N PHE A 107 -12.17 -9.34 16.09
CA PHE A 107 -10.93 -8.92 15.45
C PHE A 107 -9.93 -8.41 16.50
N ASP A 108 -8.65 -8.79 16.36
CA ASP A 108 -7.56 -8.24 17.21
C ASP A 108 -7.12 -6.86 16.71
N PHE A 109 -7.99 -5.85 16.88
CA PHE A 109 -7.65 -4.46 16.64
C PHE A 109 -6.92 -3.85 17.82
N LYS A 110 -5.74 -3.27 17.57
CA LYS A 110 -4.95 -2.53 18.54
C LYS A 110 -4.89 -1.06 18.13
N HIS A 111 -5.71 -0.23 18.76
CA HIS A 111 -5.63 1.22 18.61
C HIS A 111 -4.52 1.76 19.49
N ILE A 112 -3.43 2.20 18.86
CA ILE A 112 -2.19 2.61 19.51
C ILE A 112 -1.97 4.09 19.25
N GLN A 113 -1.93 4.87 20.32
CA GLN A 113 -1.66 6.31 20.26
C GLN A 113 -0.33 6.62 20.93
N ARG A 114 0.48 7.46 20.28
CA ARG A 114 1.76 7.92 20.82
C ARG A 114 1.58 9.31 21.44
N LYS A 115 2.37 9.61 22.46
CA LYS A 115 2.40 10.94 23.08
C LYS A 115 3.07 11.98 22.18
N ASP A 116 4.13 11.58 21.50
CA ASP A 116 4.96 12.46 20.66
C ASP A 116 5.09 11.87 19.25
N ARG A 117 4.89 12.72 18.22
CA ARG A 117 4.99 12.36 16.81
C ARG A 117 6.42 12.36 16.28
N VAL A 118 7.37 11.88 17.09
CA VAL A 118 8.79 11.79 16.69
C VAL A 118 8.93 10.76 15.57
N GLY A 119 9.68 11.12 14.52
CA GLY A 119 9.89 10.28 13.35
C GLY A 119 8.68 10.14 12.42
N PHE A 120 7.57 10.83 12.70
CA PHE A 120 6.35 10.82 11.88
C PHE A 120 5.90 9.37 11.56
N LYS A 121 5.59 9.07 10.30
CA LYS A 121 5.18 7.74 9.81
C LYS A 121 6.21 6.66 10.17
N ALA A 122 7.49 6.91 9.92
CA ALA A 122 8.55 5.93 10.20
C ALA A 122 8.65 5.63 11.70
N GLY A 123 8.54 6.66 12.55
CA GLY A 123 8.52 6.48 14.00
C GLY A 123 7.26 5.77 14.50
N ALA A 124 6.10 5.98 13.85
CA ALA A 124 4.87 5.28 14.20
C ALA A 124 5.00 3.78 13.91
N LEU A 125 5.50 3.44 12.72
CA LEU A 125 5.80 2.05 12.33
C LEU A 125 6.81 1.43 13.29
N GLU A 126 7.94 2.09 13.56
CA GLU A 126 8.94 1.62 14.54
C GLU A 126 8.34 1.39 15.93
N TYR A 127 7.42 2.26 16.37
CA TYR A 127 6.73 2.07 17.64
C TYR A 127 5.85 0.82 17.63
N GLY A 128 5.06 0.60 16.57
CA GLY A 128 4.21 -0.58 16.41
C GLY A 128 5.02 -1.89 16.34
N MET A 129 6.18 -1.85 15.68
CA MET A 129 7.10 -3.00 15.57
C MET A 129 7.47 -3.60 16.93
N LYS A 130 7.50 -2.80 18.00
CA LYS A 130 7.89 -3.26 19.35
C LYS A 130 6.86 -4.20 19.98
N SER A 131 5.62 -4.16 19.50
CA SER A 131 4.50 -4.99 20.01
C SER A 131 3.90 -5.91 18.95
N THR A 132 4.50 -5.99 17.77
CA THR A 132 4.08 -6.88 16.69
C THR A 132 4.27 -8.35 17.08
N THR A 133 3.25 -9.17 16.81
CA THR A 133 3.26 -10.61 17.07
C THR A 133 3.36 -11.44 15.78
N GLY A 134 3.07 -10.83 14.62
CA GLY A 134 3.14 -11.50 13.33
C GLY A 134 4.54 -11.85 12.85
N GLU A 135 4.62 -12.96 12.12
CA GLU A 135 5.79 -13.38 11.36
C GLU A 135 6.02 -12.45 10.16
N PHE A 136 4.94 -11.98 9.55
CA PHE A 136 4.96 -10.99 8.48
C PHE A 136 4.17 -9.75 8.84
N ILE A 137 4.54 -8.63 8.20
CA ILE A 137 3.90 -7.33 8.39
C ILE A 137 3.42 -6.81 7.04
N ALA A 138 2.14 -6.46 6.96
CA ALA A 138 1.57 -5.74 5.84
C ALA A 138 1.33 -4.29 6.27
N ILE A 139 1.74 -3.33 5.45
CA ILE A 139 1.60 -1.90 5.74
C ILE A 139 0.67 -1.30 4.69
N PHE A 140 -0.38 -0.61 5.13
CA PHE A 140 -1.30 0.12 4.26
C PHE A 140 -1.44 1.57 4.71
N ASP A 141 -1.37 2.50 3.77
CA ASP A 141 -1.61 3.91 4.05
C ASP A 141 -3.11 4.18 4.25
N ALA A 142 -3.44 5.32 4.85
CA ALA A 142 -4.79 5.64 5.28
C ALA A 142 -5.85 5.63 4.15
N ASP A 143 -5.42 5.95 2.94
CA ASP A 143 -6.27 6.06 1.74
C ASP A 143 -6.39 4.75 0.96
N PHE A 144 -5.68 3.69 1.37
CA PHE A 144 -5.72 2.40 0.69
C PHE A 144 -7.01 1.63 1.00
N VAL A 145 -7.45 0.86 0.00
CA VAL A 145 -8.53 -0.10 0.10
C VAL A 145 -7.95 -1.44 -0.36
N PRO A 146 -7.28 -2.21 0.52
CA PRO A 146 -6.64 -3.45 0.12
C PRO A 146 -7.66 -4.45 -0.42
N ASP A 147 -7.26 -5.23 -1.43
CA ASP A 147 -8.06 -6.33 -1.94
C ASP A 147 -8.19 -7.42 -0.85
N PRO A 148 -9.38 -8.01 -0.64
CA PRO A 148 -9.58 -9.08 0.35
C PRO A 148 -8.57 -10.23 0.23
N GLN A 149 -8.12 -10.54 -0.98
CA GLN A 149 -7.19 -11.65 -1.23
C GLN A 149 -5.71 -11.22 -1.12
N PHE A 150 -5.42 -9.98 -0.72
CA PHE A 150 -4.07 -9.42 -0.73
C PHE A 150 -3.05 -10.33 -0.02
N LEU A 151 -3.36 -10.77 1.21
CA LEU A 151 -2.46 -11.63 1.98
C LEU A 151 -2.28 -13.00 1.29
N MET A 152 -3.39 -13.61 0.87
CA MET A 152 -3.37 -14.92 0.19
C MET A 152 -2.59 -14.89 -1.13
N GLN A 153 -2.56 -13.75 -1.84
CA GLN A 153 -1.87 -13.57 -3.11
C GLN A 153 -0.40 -13.16 -2.97
N THR A 154 0.02 -12.65 -1.80
CA THR A 154 1.37 -12.10 -1.59
C THR A 154 2.25 -12.99 -0.72
N LEU A 155 1.68 -13.68 0.29
CA LEU A 155 2.46 -14.46 1.25
C LEU A 155 3.20 -15.64 0.63
N GLY A 156 2.70 -16.23 -0.46
CA GLY A 156 3.37 -17.34 -1.16
C GLY A 156 4.74 -16.97 -1.76
N HIS A 157 5.04 -15.68 -1.93
CA HIS A 157 6.36 -15.22 -2.35
C HIS A 157 7.44 -15.42 -1.29
N PHE A 158 7.10 -15.40 0.00
CA PHE A 158 8.05 -15.59 1.11
C PHE A 158 8.48 -17.04 1.32
N GLU A 159 7.91 -17.99 0.58
CA GLU A 159 8.40 -19.37 0.54
C GLU A 159 9.82 -19.48 -0.05
N ASP A 160 10.23 -18.50 -0.86
CA ASP A 160 11.63 -18.33 -1.23
C ASP A 160 12.35 -17.59 -0.10
N GLN A 161 13.27 -18.30 0.57
CA GLN A 161 14.02 -17.78 1.72
C GLN A 161 14.91 -16.56 1.39
N ASN A 162 15.11 -16.24 0.11
CA ASN A 162 15.84 -15.04 -0.30
C ASN A 162 14.95 -13.79 -0.42
N VAL A 163 13.63 -13.92 -0.23
CA VAL A 163 12.68 -12.82 -0.34
C VAL A 163 12.43 -12.20 1.04
N ALA A 164 12.88 -10.96 1.22
CA ALA A 164 12.67 -10.19 2.46
C ALA A 164 11.47 -9.23 2.37
N CYS A 165 11.01 -8.87 1.16
CA CYS A 165 9.91 -7.93 0.96
C CYS A 165 9.16 -8.24 -0.34
N VAL A 166 7.85 -8.06 -0.30
CA VAL A 166 6.95 -8.18 -1.45
C VAL A 166 6.25 -6.84 -1.63
N GLN A 167 6.54 -6.17 -2.74
CA GLN A 167 5.90 -4.91 -3.11
C GLN A 167 4.83 -5.18 -4.17
N THR A 168 3.61 -4.71 -3.92
CA THR A 168 2.52 -4.73 -4.91
C THR A 168 2.43 -3.39 -5.65
N ARG A 169 1.84 -3.42 -6.85
CA ARG A 169 1.52 -2.21 -7.60
C ARG A 169 0.36 -1.47 -6.92
N TRP A 170 0.49 -0.16 -6.78
CA TRP A 170 -0.60 0.68 -6.31
C TRP A 170 -1.52 1.07 -7.47
N THR A 171 -2.82 1.15 -7.20
CA THR A 171 -3.84 1.56 -8.17
C THR A 171 -4.78 2.56 -7.55
N HIS A 172 -5.44 3.36 -8.38
CA HIS A 172 -6.31 4.43 -7.92
C HIS A 172 -7.77 4.07 -8.10
N ILE A 173 -8.60 4.28 -7.08
CA ILE A 173 -10.04 3.98 -7.12
C ILE A 173 -10.79 4.83 -8.17
N ASN A 174 -10.26 6.01 -8.51
CA ASN A 174 -10.86 6.96 -9.45
C ASN A 174 -10.19 6.92 -10.84
N GLN A 175 -9.41 5.88 -11.14
CA GLN A 175 -8.64 5.77 -12.38
C GLN A 175 -9.47 5.83 -13.67
N ASP A 176 -10.77 5.56 -13.60
CA ASP A 176 -11.69 5.56 -14.75
C ASP A 176 -12.62 6.80 -14.78
N PHE A 177 -12.40 7.77 -13.89
CA PHE A 177 -13.26 8.96 -13.74
C PHE A 177 -13.22 9.91 -14.95
N SER A 178 -12.07 10.02 -15.61
CA SER A 178 -11.85 10.96 -16.72
C SER A 178 -10.78 10.46 -17.68
N ILE A 179 -10.68 11.09 -18.85
CA ILE A 179 -9.59 10.80 -19.81
C ILE A 179 -8.22 11.03 -19.15
N LEU A 180 -8.11 12.08 -18.33
CA LEU A 180 -6.87 12.41 -17.61
C LEU A 180 -6.47 11.31 -16.62
N THR A 181 -7.39 10.86 -15.78
CA THR A 181 -7.12 9.80 -14.79
C THR A 181 -6.82 8.46 -15.45
N ARG A 182 -7.49 8.15 -16.57
CA ARG A 182 -7.20 6.98 -17.40
C ARG A 182 -5.81 7.04 -18.03
N ALA A 183 -5.37 8.21 -18.47
CA ALA A 183 -4.01 8.41 -18.97
C ALA A 183 -2.98 8.24 -17.84
N GLN A 184 -3.23 8.83 -16.67
CA GLN A 184 -2.37 8.69 -15.50
C GLN A 184 -2.21 7.23 -15.03
N LYS A 185 -3.28 6.42 -15.10
CA LYS A 185 -3.24 4.97 -14.82
C LYS A 185 -2.22 4.20 -15.66
N ILE A 186 -1.97 4.63 -16.90
CA ILE A 186 -1.00 3.97 -17.78
C ILE A 186 0.43 4.34 -17.37
N MET A 187 0.61 5.56 -16.83
CA MET A 187 1.92 6.11 -16.46
C MET A 187 2.36 5.75 -15.03
N LEU A 188 1.45 5.26 -14.17
CA LEU A 188 1.67 4.88 -12.77
C LEU A 188 1.44 3.38 -12.57
#